data_AF-A0A2D0K3H2-F1
#
_entry.id   AF-A0A2D0K3H2-F1
#
_cell.length_a   1.000
_cell.length_b   1.000
_cell.length_c   1.000
_cell.angle_alpha   90.00
_cell.angle_beta   90.00
_cell.angle_gamma   90.00
#
_symmetry.space_group_name_H-M   'P 1'
#
loop_
_entity.id
_entity.type
_entity.pdbx_description
1 polymer ?
#
loop_
_entity_poly.entity_id
_entity_poly.type
_entity_poly.pdbx_seq_one_letter_code
_entity_poly.pdbx_strand_id
1 'polypeptide(L)' 'MERYLVKSYIKNDEGKYIVCEEALFDSMKEVREYIKNEFPDDLCENIEIERLKGE' A
#
# COMPACT_ATOMS: atom_id res chain seq x y z
N MET A 1 0.71 21.29 -2.46
CA MET A 1 0.15 20.20 -1.64
C MET A 1 1.12 19.05 -1.80
N GLU A 2 1.76 18.61 -0.73
CA GLU A 2 2.68 17.46 -0.77
C GLU A 2 1.83 16.19 -0.90
N ARG A 3 2.11 15.37 -1.92
CA ARG A 3 1.42 14.08 -2.13
C ARG A 3 2.29 12.94 -1.61
N TYR A 4 1.66 11.86 -1.15
CA TYR A 4 2.36 10.66 -0.72
C TYR A 4 2.35 9.64 -1.84
N LEU A 5 3.52 9.28 -2.35
CA LEU A 5 3.62 8.08 -3.17
C LEU A 5 3.68 6.89 -2.22
N VAL A 6 2.71 5.99 -2.37
CA VAL A 6 2.64 4.76 -1.59
C VAL A 6 2.87 3.59 -2.51
N LYS A 7 3.86 2.77 -2.15
CA LYS A 7 4.03 1.45 -2.73
C LYS A 7 3.46 0.41 -1.76
N SER A 8 2.55 -0.42 -2.27
CA SER A 8 1.97 -1.54 -1.54
C SER A 8 2.66 -2.84 -1.93
N TYR A 9 3.13 -3.58 -0.94
CA TYR A 9 3.81 -4.86 -1.12
C TYR A 9 3.02 -5.96 -0.41
N ILE A 10 2.65 -7.02 -1.12
CA ILE A 10 2.04 -8.20 -0.52
C ILE A 10 3.12 -9.26 -0.35
N LYS A 11 3.26 -9.77 0.88
CA LYS A 11 4.12 -10.92 1.15
C LYS A 11 3.37 -12.21 0.82
N ASN A 12 3.87 -12.96 -0.16
CA ASN A 12 3.36 -14.30 -0.45
C ASN A 12 3.87 -15.34 0.55
N ASP A 13 3.27 -16.53 0.57
CA ASP A 13 3.69 -17.71 1.35
C ASP A 13 5.18 -18.08 1.19
N GLU A 14 5.78 -17.76 0.03
CA GLU A 14 7.23 -17.95 -0.19
C GLU A 14 8.11 -16.89 0.49
N GLY A 15 7.53 -15.94 1.23
CA GLY A 15 8.22 -14.82 1.85
C GLY A 15 8.70 -13.74 0.86
N LYS A 16 8.29 -13.83 -0.41
CA LYS A 16 8.58 -12.84 -1.45
C LYS A 16 7.55 -11.72 -1.42
N TYR A 17 8.04 -10.49 -1.54
CA TYR A 17 7.21 -9.29 -1.70
C TYR A 17 6.88 -9.11 -3.18
N ILE A 18 5.59 -9.12 -3.51
CA ILE A 18 5.11 -8.70 -4.82
C ILE A 18 4.64 -7.26 -4.70
N VAL A 19 5.20 -6.38 -5.54
CA VAL A 19 4.70 -5.02 -5.70
C VAL A 19 3.34 -5.13 -6.36
N CYS A 20 2.29 -4.72 -5.64
CA CYS A 20 0.93 -4.84 -6.15
C CYS A 20 0.55 -3.59 -6.93
N GLU A 21 0.63 -2.42 -6.28
CA GLU A 21 0.31 -1.15 -6.92
C GLU A 21 1.08 0.02 -6.29
N GLU A 22 1.38 1.02 -7.13
CA GLU A 22 1.92 2.32 -6.74
C GLU A 22 0.85 3.39 -6.97
N ALA A 23 0.44 4.06 -5.90
CA ALA A 23 -0.60 5.07 -5.98
C ALA A 23 -0.21 6.34 -5.20
N LEU A 24 -0.64 7.48 -5.72
CA LEU A 24 -0.47 8.78 -5.10
C LEU A 24 -1.70 9.09 -4.27
N PHE A 25 -1.49 9.39 -2.99
CA PHE A 25 -2.55 9.75 -2.06
C PHE A 25 -2.26 11.10 -1.42
N ASP A 26 -3.30 11.87 -1.16
CA ASP A 26 -3.18 13.13 -0.44
C ASP A 26 -3.14 12.91 1.07
N SER A 27 -3.53 11.72 1.56
CA SER A 27 -3.50 11.38 2.98
C SER A 27 -3.36 9.88 3.28
N MET A 28 -2.69 9.54 4.40
CA MET A 28 -2.59 8.16 4.91
C MET A 28 -3.95 7.51 5.23
N LYS A 29 -4.99 8.31 5.44
CA LYS A 29 -6.35 7.80 5.62
C LYS A 29 -6.85 7.14 4.34
N GLU A 30 -6.67 7.79 3.20
CA GLU A 30 -7.06 7.25 1.89
C GLU A 30 -6.30 5.97 1.57
N VAL A 31 -5.01 5.92 1.90
CA VAL A 31 -4.19 4.70 1.75
C VAL A 31 -4.82 3.51 2.49
N ARG A 32 -5.25 3.71 3.74
CA ARG A 32 -5.89 2.65 4.53
C ARG A 32 -7.25 2.24 3.97
N GLU A 33 -8.04 3.20 3.48
CA GLU A 33 -9.34 2.90 2.88
C GLU A 33 -9.19 2.18 1.53
N TYR A 34 -8.20 2.56 0.74
CA TYR A 34 -7.82 1.88 -0.50
C TYR A 34 -7.40 0.44 -0.20
N ILE A 35 -6.48 0.23 0.75
CA ILE A 35 -5.99 -1.11 1.06
C ILE A 35 -7.12 -2.04 1.53
N LYS A 36 -8.05 -1.53 2.34
CA LYS A 36 -9.22 -2.28 2.79
C LYS A 36 -10.25 -2.58 1.69
N ASN A 37 -10.31 -1.78 0.63
CA ASN A 37 -11.24 -1.99 -0.46
C ASN A 37 -10.66 -2.90 -1.54
N GLU A 38 -9.39 -2.69 -1.92
CA GLU A 38 -8.74 -3.46 -2.98
C GLU A 38 -8.29 -4.85 -2.52
N PHE A 39 -7.83 -4.96 -1.27
CA PHE A 39 -7.32 -6.22 -0.76
C PHE A 39 -8.29 -6.88 0.22
N PRO A 40 -8.54 -8.19 0.10
CA PRO A 40 -9.28 -8.93 1.12
C PRO A 40 -8.55 -8.84 2.47
N ASP A 41 -9.31 -8.85 3.58
CA ASP A 41 -8.77 -8.72 4.95
C ASP A 41 -7.61 -9.68 5.25
N ASP A 42 -7.61 -10.89 4.65
CA ASP A 42 -6.57 -11.91 4.79
C ASP A 42 -5.19 -11.44 4.26
N LEU A 43 -5.20 -10.63 3.19
CA LEU A 43 -3.99 -10.04 2.62
C LEU A 43 -3.63 -8.71 3.29
N CYS A 44 -4.59 -7.99 3.87
CA CYS A 44 -4.34 -6.73 4.59
C CYS A 44 -3.27 -6.86 5.67
N GLU A 45 -3.21 -8.00 6.37
CA GLU A 45 -2.21 -8.25 7.42
C GLU A 45 -0.79 -8.42 6.85
N ASN A 46 -0.66 -8.78 5.58
CA ASN A 46 0.60 -9.02 4.88
C ASN A 46 1.02 -7.85 3.98
N ILE A 47 0.31 -6.72 4.04
CA ILE A 47 0.60 -5.53 3.24
C ILE A 47 1.58 -4.62 3.96
N GLU A 48 2.75 -4.44 3.37
CA GLU A 48 3.70 -3.40 3.76
C GLU A 48 3.51 -2.16 2.88
N ILE A 49 3.55 -0.99 3.52
CA ILE A 49 3.31 0.32 2.90
C ILE A 49 4.60 1.13 3.01
N GLU A 50 5.27 1.36 1.89
CA GLU A 50 6.42 2.27 1.85
C GLU A 50 5.97 3.66 1.41
N ARG A 51 6.34 4.67 2.20
CA ARG A 51 6.06 6.08 1.90
C ARG A 51 7.28 6.67 1.22
N LEU A 52 7.13 6.98 -0.06
CA LEU A 52 8.11 7.76 -0.78
C LEU A 52 7.66 9.22 -0.70
N LYS A 53 8.58 10.09 -0.30
CA LYS A 53 8.34 11.53 -0.16
C LYS A 53 8.00 12.06 -1.56
N GLY A 54 6.73 12.38 -1.81
CA GLY A 54 6.32 13.00 -3.07
C GLY A 54 6.70 14.47 -3.07
N GLU A 55 7.24 14.93 -4.19
CA GLU A 55 7.65 16.32 -4.45
C GLU A 55 6.48 17.33 -4.33
#